data_AF-A0A0Q6S0L8-F1
#
_entry.id   AF-A0A0Q6S0L8-F1
#
_cell.length_a   1.000
_cell.length_b   1.000
_cell.length_c   1.000
_cell.angle_alpha   90.00
_cell.angle_beta   90.00
_cell.angle_gamma   90.00
#
_symmetry.space_group_name_H-M   'P 1'
#
loop_
_entity.id
_entity.type
_entity.pdbx_description
1 polymer ?
#
loop_
_entity_poly.entity_id
_entity_poly.type
_entity_poly.pdbx_seq_one_letter_code
_entity_poly.pdbx_strand_id
1 'polypeptide(L)'
;MARQRLAGNDRFRGERISAEDVNKAAGELDSFKQEDFQFDTSPDESRGLRAEFEKIRNFCLEKTNTNCLLVDKESSEKFVFPIKELVDLKFLHHISSRVTVRDRKGKIYDAYMLDISQYSGERKRRNFEMIKFWEREGDSDLRKGKLVYS
;
A
#
# COMPACT_ATOMS: atom_id res chain seq x y z
N MET A 1 18.84 38.09 45.49
CA MET A 1 18.14 38.42 44.23
C MET A 1 19.04 38.08 43.05
N ALA A 2 18.42 37.62 41.94
CA ALA A 2 18.96 37.35 40.59
C ALA A 2 19.64 35.99 40.31
N ARG A 3 19.04 35.23 39.37
CA ARG A 3 19.62 34.40 38.28
C ARG A 3 18.48 33.64 37.57
N GLN A 4 17.93 34.18 36.48
CA GLN A 4 18.32 34.07 35.06
C GLN A 4 17.79 32.80 34.34
N ARG A 5 17.08 33.09 33.25
CA ARG A 5 16.40 32.26 32.24
C ARG A 5 17.26 31.15 31.62
N LEU A 6 16.63 30.10 31.09
CA LEU A 6 16.93 29.51 29.77
C LEU A 6 15.73 28.67 29.27
N ALA A 7 15.30 28.97 28.05
CA ALA A 7 14.26 28.27 27.32
C ALA A 7 14.80 26.95 26.75
N GLY A 8 14.00 25.88 26.83
CA GLY A 8 14.27 24.58 26.23
C GLY A 8 13.12 24.17 25.33
N ASN A 9 13.22 24.55 24.07
CA ASN A 9 12.41 24.03 22.97
C ASN A 9 12.85 22.59 22.72
N ASP A 10 12.01 21.59 22.99
CA ASP A 10 12.27 20.26 22.42
C ASP A 10 11.00 19.59 21.91
N ARG A 11 11.09 19.22 20.64
CA ARG A 11 10.03 18.72 19.79
C ARG A 11 9.67 17.32 20.25
N PHE A 12 8.37 17.05 20.36
CA PHE A 12 7.83 15.70 20.50
C PHE A 12 8.39 14.79 19.41
N ARG A 13 9.43 14.03 19.75
CA ARG A 13 9.93 12.91 18.95
C ARG A 13 8.83 11.86 18.94
N GLY A 14 8.38 11.51 17.74
CA GLY A 14 7.37 10.47 17.52
C GLY A 14 7.76 9.17 18.21
N GLU A 15 6.75 8.52 18.76
CA GLU A 15 6.79 7.18 19.34
C GLU A 15 7.49 6.23 18.36
N ARG A 16 8.62 5.64 18.80
CA ARG A 16 9.35 4.64 18.01
C ARG A 16 8.47 3.40 17.96
N ILE A 17 7.99 3.05 16.77
CA ILE A 17 7.32 1.77 16.53
C ILE A 17 8.34 0.67 16.87
N SER A 18 8.06 -0.11 17.91
CA SER A 18 8.92 -1.19 18.37
C SER A 18 8.66 -2.45 17.54
N ALA A 19 9.68 -3.31 17.41
CA ALA A 19 9.56 -4.58 16.68
C ALA A 19 8.43 -5.49 17.20
N GLU A 20 7.98 -5.28 18.45
CA GLU A 20 6.83 -5.96 19.04
C GLU A 20 5.49 -5.57 18.38
N ASP A 21 5.29 -4.31 18.00
CA ASP A 21 4.07 -3.87 17.30
C ASP A 21 4.01 -4.43 15.89
N VAL A 22 5.18 -4.54 15.24
CA VAL A 22 5.33 -5.15 13.91
C VAL A 22 5.04 -6.66 13.98
N ASN A 23 5.57 -7.36 14.99
CA ASN A 23 5.37 -8.80 15.15
C ASN A 23 3.93 -9.17 15.54
N LYS A 24 3.27 -8.37 16.36
CA LYS A 24 1.88 -8.62 16.75
C LYS A 24 0.90 -8.43 15.59
N ALA A 25 1.14 -7.41 14.76
CA ALA A 25 0.40 -7.22 13.50
C ALA A 25 0.71 -8.31 12.46
N ALA A 26 1.93 -8.86 12.44
CA ALA A 26 2.29 -9.97 11.57
C ALA A 26 1.61 -11.30 11.98
N GLY A 27 1.48 -11.58 13.29
CA GLY A 27 0.92 -12.83 13.80
C GLY A 27 -0.58 -13.02 13.56
N GLU A 28 -1.40 -11.98 13.75
CA GLU A 28 -2.84 -12.04 13.43
C GLU A 28 -3.12 -12.05 11.92
N LEU A 29 -2.19 -11.50 11.12
CA LEU A 29 -2.27 -11.46 9.66
C LEU A 29 -1.82 -12.80 9.02
N ASP A 30 -0.86 -13.51 9.61
CA ASP A 30 -0.36 -14.80 9.09
C ASP A 30 -1.41 -15.92 9.08
N SER A 31 -2.35 -15.91 10.04
CA SER A 31 -3.47 -16.87 10.04
C SER A 31 -4.48 -16.58 8.93
N PHE A 32 -4.76 -15.30 8.67
CA PHE A 32 -5.65 -14.85 7.59
C PHE A 32 -5.04 -15.14 6.20
N LYS A 33 -3.73 -14.94 6.04
CA LYS A 33 -2.96 -15.22 4.81
C LYS A 33 -2.93 -16.68 4.38
N GLN A 34 -3.04 -17.62 5.32
CA GLN A 34 -2.94 -19.04 4.96
C GLN A 34 -4.23 -19.54 4.33
N GLU A 35 -5.39 -19.22 4.89
CA GLU A 35 -6.68 -19.71 4.39
C GLU A 35 -7.07 -19.07 3.06
N ASP A 36 -6.92 -17.75 2.90
CA ASP A 36 -7.39 -17.02 1.72
C ASP A 36 -6.71 -17.41 0.39
N PHE A 37 -5.46 -17.88 0.44
CA PHE A 37 -4.71 -18.33 -0.76
C PHE A 37 -4.79 -19.85 -1.00
N GLN A 38 -5.41 -20.60 -0.09
CA GLN A 38 -5.47 -22.06 -0.15
C GLN A 38 -6.66 -22.58 -0.96
N PHE A 39 -7.65 -21.75 -1.28
CA PHE A 39 -8.93 -22.26 -1.75
C PHE A 39 -9.03 -22.65 -3.24
N ASP A 40 -8.16 -22.18 -4.15
CA ASP A 40 -8.35 -22.48 -5.59
C ASP A 40 -7.06 -22.55 -6.45
N THR A 41 -5.86 -22.61 -5.87
CA THR A 41 -4.60 -22.49 -6.65
C THR A 41 -3.57 -23.56 -6.28
N SER A 42 -2.73 -23.97 -7.24
CA SER A 42 -1.65 -24.93 -6.94
C SER A 42 -0.65 -24.35 -5.92
N PRO A 43 -0.01 -25.17 -5.08
CA PRO A 43 0.88 -24.68 -4.01
C PRO A 43 2.01 -23.74 -4.48
N ASP A 44 2.53 -23.94 -5.70
CA ASP A 44 3.59 -23.11 -6.25
C ASP A 44 3.07 -21.76 -6.77
N GLU A 45 1.89 -21.74 -7.40
CA GLU A 45 1.21 -20.51 -7.81
C GLU A 45 0.78 -19.69 -6.58
N SER A 46 0.23 -20.34 -5.54
CA SER A 46 -0.08 -19.68 -4.27
C SER A 46 1.17 -19.03 -3.65
N ARG A 47 2.34 -19.69 -3.73
CA ARG A 47 3.60 -19.11 -3.22
C ARG A 47 4.01 -17.87 -4.01
N GLY A 48 3.95 -17.92 -5.34
CA GLY A 48 4.26 -16.79 -6.22
C GLY A 48 3.34 -15.60 -5.98
N LEU A 49 2.03 -15.86 -5.86
CA LEU A 49 1.02 -14.84 -5.65
C LEU A 49 1.15 -14.17 -4.29
N ARG A 50 1.44 -14.95 -3.23
CA ARG A 50 1.75 -14.42 -1.89
C ARG A 50 2.97 -13.52 -1.91
N ALA A 51 4.04 -13.95 -2.57
CA ALA A 51 5.26 -13.14 -2.68
C ALA A 51 4.98 -11.81 -3.40
N GLU A 52 4.14 -11.82 -4.43
CA GLU A 52 3.76 -10.60 -5.14
C GLU A 52 2.86 -9.70 -4.29
N PHE A 53 1.91 -10.27 -3.56
CA PHE A 53 1.06 -9.53 -2.64
C PHE A 53 1.87 -8.80 -1.55
N GLU A 54 2.86 -9.47 -0.95
CA GLU A 54 3.75 -8.86 0.05
C GLU A 54 4.55 -7.69 -0.54
N LYS A 55 4.99 -7.78 -1.79
CA LYS A 55 5.67 -6.66 -2.46
C LYS A 55 4.73 -5.46 -2.64
N ILE A 56 3.50 -5.70 -3.10
CA ILE A 56 2.50 -4.66 -3.28
C ILE A 56 2.14 -4.03 -1.95
N ARG A 57 1.96 -4.84 -0.91
CA ARG A 57 1.70 -4.36 0.45
C ARG A 57 2.84 -3.49 0.96
N ASN A 58 4.09 -3.93 0.85
CA ASN A 58 5.26 -3.15 1.25
C ASN A 58 5.39 -1.86 0.42
N PHE A 59 5.05 -1.90 -0.86
CA PHE A 59 5.01 -0.72 -1.71
C PHE A 59 3.97 0.32 -1.22
N CYS A 60 2.75 -0.13 -0.93
CA CYS A 60 1.68 0.72 -0.42
C CYS A 60 1.98 1.25 0.99
N LEU A 61 2.28 0.36 1.94
CA LEU A 61 2.37 0.70 3.35
C LEU A 61 3.70 1.36 3.73
N GLU A 62 4.83 0.83 3.26
CA GLU A 62 6.15 1.25 3.73
C GLU A 62 6.79 2.27 2.78
N LYS A 63 6.69 2.06 1.47
CA LYS A 63 7.35 2.92 0.47
C LYS A 63 6.57 4.19 0.16
N THR A 64 5.27 4.07 -0.09
CA THR A 64 4.43 5.22 -0.50
C THR A 64 3.60 5.79 0.65
N ASN A 65 3.36 4.99 1.69
CA ASN A 65 2.43 5.26 2.79
C ASN A 65 1.02 5.61 2.25
N THR A 66 0.53 4.89 1.24
CA THR A 66 -0.80 5.09 0.64
C THR A 66 -1.54 3.76 0.45
N ASN A 67 -2.85 3.82 0.26
CA ASN A 67 -3.70 2.66 -0.03
C ASN A 67 -3.75 2.29 -1.53
N CYS A 68 -3.12 3.03 -2.43
CA CYS A 68 -3.24 2.81 -3.87
C CYS A 68 -1.90 2.56 -4.56
N LEU A 69 -1.97 1.90 -5.71
CA LEU A 69 -0.85 1.72 -6.64
C LEU A 69 -1.32 1.90 -8.08
N LEU A 70 -0.36 2.15 -8.97
CA LEU A 70 -0.53 2.29 -10.41
C LEU A 70 0.32 1.27 -11.15
N VAL A 71 -0.26 0.61 -12.15
CA VAL A 71 0.38 -0.42 -12.96
C VAL A 71 0.36 0.03 -14.41
N ASP A 72 1.51 0.01 -15.09
CA ASP A 72 1.59 0.40 -16.51
C ASP A 72 0.73 -0.57 -17.35
N LYS A 73 -0.13 -0.01 -18.21
CA LYS A 73 -0.98 -0.81 -19.12
C LYS A 73 -0.19 -1.61 -20.13
N GLU A 74 1.01 -1.16 -20.45
CA GLU A 74 1.90 -1.83 -21.39
C GLU A 74 2.82 -2.84 -20.69
N SER A 75 2.63 -3.09 -19.39
CA SER A 75 3.35 -4.13 -18.66
C SER A 75 3.10 -5.51 -19.26
N SER A 76 4.13 -6.36 -19.20
CA SER A 76 4.03 -7.73 -19.70
C SER A 76 2.97 -8.53 -18.94
N GLU A 77 2.32 -9.48 -19.62
CA GLU A 77 1.32 -10.35 -18.98
C GLU A 77 1.86 -11.08 -17.75
N LYS A 78 3.15 -11.44 -17.74
CA LYS A 78 3.80 -12.07 -16.57
C LYS A 78 3.75 -11.21 -15.31
N PHE A 79 3.73 -9.89 -15.46
CA PHE A 79 3.63 -8.94 -14.35
C PHE A 79 2.17 -8.66 -13.99
N VAL A 80 1.30 -8.55 -15.01
CA VAL A 80 -0.11 -8.21 -14.82
C VAL A 80 -0.94 -9.39 -14.30
N PHE A 81 -0.59 -10.62 -14.68
CA PHE A 81 -1.27 -11.85 -14.26
C PHE A 81 -1.46 -11.94 -12.73
N PRO A 82 -0.41 -11.86 -11.89
CA PRO A 82 -0.60 -11.95 -10.44
C PRO A 82 -1.42 -10.77 -9.88
N ILE A 83 -1.41 -9.60 -10.52
CA ILE A 83 -2.23 -8.46 -10.09
C ILE A 83 -3.72 -8.75 -10.34
N LYS A 84 -4.06 -9.36 -11.48
CA LYS A 84 -5.44 -9.80 -11.79
C LYS A 84 -5.92 -10.85 -10.79
N GLU A 85 -5.11 -11.86 -10.52
CA GLU A 85 -5.41 -12.89 -9.52
C GLU A 85 -5.68 -12.28 -8.13
N LEU A 86 -4.89 -11.29 -7.70
CA LEU A 86 -5.13 -10.57 -6.45
C LEU A 86 -6.42 -9.73 -6.45
N VAL A 87 -6.90 -9.28 -7.61
CA VAL A 87 -8.21 -8.63 -7.74
C VAL A 87 -9.35 -9.64 -7.62
N ASP A 88 -9.18 -10.83 -8.19
CA ASP A 88 -10.16 -11.89 -8.12
C ASP A 88 -10.32 -12.39 -6.67
N LEU A 89 -9.19 -12.56 -5.97
CA LEU A 89 -9.12 -12.88 -4.53
C LEU A 89 -9.49 -11.71 -3.59
N LYS A 90 -9.88 -10.55 -4.13
CA LYS A 90 -10.30 -9.37 -3.34
C LYS A 90 -9.22 -8.76 -2.44
N PHE A 91 -7.95 -9.06 -2.68
CA PHE A 91 -6.83 -8.37 -2.03
C PHE A 91 -6.57 -6.99 -2.64
N LEU A 92 -6.92 -6.83 -3.91
CA LEU A 92 -6.86 -5.57 -4.65
C LEU A 92 -8.23 -5.23 -5.25
N HIS A 93 -8.51 -3.94 -5.35
CA HIS A 93 -9.68 -3.41 -6.04
C HIS A 93 -9.23 -2.54 -7.20
N HIS A 94 -9.63 -2.86 -8.42
CA HIS A 94 -9.39 -1.99 -9.56
C HIS A 94 -10.31 -0.76 -9.48
N ILE A 95 -9.72 0.44 -9.39
CA ILE A 95 -10.44 1.69 -9.10
C ILE A 95 -10.50 2.66 -10.30
N SER A 96 -9.56 2.57 -11.24
CA SER A 96 -9.61 3.35 -12.47
C SER A 96 -8.80 2.71 -13.58
N SER A 97 -9.39 2.58 -14.76
CA SER A 97 -8.74 1.99 -15.94
C SER A 97 -7.88 2.98 -16.71
N ARG A 98 -7.77 4.24 -16.29
CA ARG A 98 -7.03 5.25 -17.07
C ARG A 98 -6.51 6.38 -16.20
N VAL A 99 -5.30 6.20 -15.68
CA VAL A 99 -4.57 7.24 -14.97
C VAL A 99 -3.33 7.64 -15.76
N THR A 100 -3.09 8.95 -15.86
CA THR A 100 -1.84 9.51 -16.41
C THR A 100 -1.06 10.16 -15.29
N VAL A 101 0.22 9.83 -15.18
CA VAL A 101 1.10 10.40 -14.15
C VAL A 101 1.78 11.65 -14.70
N ARG A 102 1.90 12.71 -13.88
CA ARG A 102 2.47 14.01 -14.30
C ARG A 102 3.91 13.89 -14.79
N ASP A 103 4.70 13.03 -14.14
CA ASP A 103 6.14 12.88 -14.38
C ASP A 103 6.48 11.84 -15.45
N ARG A 104 5.48 11.15 -16.03
CA ARG A 104 5.66 10.10 -17.05
C ARG A 104 4.69 10.32 -18.22
N LYS A 105 5.09 11.21 -19.13
CA LYS A 105 4.29 11.56 -20.32
C LYS A 105 4.10 10.36 -21.24
N GLY A 106 2.91 10.24 -21.83
CA GLY A 106 2.58 9.22 -22.82
C GLY A 106 2.23 7.84 -22.24
N LYS A 107 2.42 7.62 -20.94
CA LYS A 107 2.07 6.36 -20.28
C LYS A 107 0.68 6.42 -19.65
N ILE A 108 -0.03 5.30 -19.74
CA ILE A 108 -1.35 5.10 -19.15
C ILE A 108 -1.24 3.97 -18.13
N TYR A 109 -1.83 4.18 -16.98
CA TYR A 109 -1.80 3.26 -15.86
C TYR A 109 -3.21 2.80 -15.50
N ASP A 110 -3.33 1.55 -15.06
CA ASP A 110 -4.46 1.08 -14.27
C ASP A 110 -4.19 1.35 -12.79
N ALA A 111 -5.20 1.83 -12.07
CA ALA A 111 -5.11 2.13 -10.65
C ALA A 111 -5.81 1.04 -9.83
N TYR A 112 -5.13 0.61 -8.78
CA TYR A 112 -5.61 -0.39 -7.83
C TYR A 112 -5.54 0.16 -6.41
N MET A 113 -6.47 -0.28 -5.57
CA MET A 113 -6.49 -0.01 -4.14
C MET A 113 -6.25 -1.33 -3.38
N LEU A 114 -5.41 -1.28 -2.34
CA LEU A 114 -5.30 -2.38 -1.37
C LEU A 114 -6.66 -2.59 -0.68
N ASP A 115 -7.03 -3.82 -0.35
CA ASP A 115 -8.25 -4.08 0.40
C ASP A 115 -8.20 -3.50 1.83
N ILE A 116 -9.34 -3.01 2.32
CA ILE A 116 -9.46 -2.31 3.61
C ILE A 116 -8.99 -3.19 4.78
N SER A 117 -9.25 -4.50 4.73
CA SER A 117 -8.79 -5.47 5.73
C SER A 117 -7.27 -5.40 5.92
N GLN A 118 -6.52 -5.10 4.85
CA GLN A 118 -5.08 -5.21 4.79
C GLN A 118 -4.33 -4.01 5.40
N TYR A 119 -5.03 -2.91 5.72
CA TYR A 119 -4.44 -1.72 6.33
C TYR A 119 -5.29 -1.12 7.46
N SER A 120 -6.23 -1.89 8.02
CA SER A 120 -7.08 -1.44 9.12
C SER A 120 -6.29 -1.09 10.39
N GLY A 121 -5.18 -1.79 10.68
CA GLY A 121 -4.26 -1.43 11.75
C GLY A 121 -3.35 -0.24 11.42
N GLU A 122 -2.96 -0.12 10.15
CA GLU A 122 -2.03 0.91 9.63
C GLU A 122 -2.64 2.30 9.54
N ARG A 123 -3.99 2.40 9.43
CA ARG A 123 -4.73 3.69 9.47
C ARG A 123 -4.44 4.53 10.71
N LYS A 124 -3.98 3.91 11.81
CA LYS A 124 -3.62 4.60 13.05
C LYS A 124 -2.18 5.14 13.05
N ARG A 125 -1.34 4.76 12.08
CA ARG A 125 0.02 5.30 11.94
C ARG A 125 -0.05 6.76 11.45
N ARG A 126 0.76 7.62 12.06
CA ARG A 126 0.72 9.09 11.88
C ARG A 126 0.97 9.62 10.45
N ASN A 127 1.34 8.76 9.49
CA ASN A 127 1.76 9.18 8.15
C ASN A 127 1.05 8.42 6.99
N PHE A 128 0.03 7.61 7.28
CA PHE A 128 -0.70 6.91 6.22
C PHE A 128 -1.68 7.86 5.49
N GLU A 129 -1.43 8.10 4.20
CA GLU A 129 -2.24 8.94 3.33
C GLU A 129 -3.29 8.07 2.60
N MET A 130 -4.54 8.11 3.08
CA MET A 130 -5.65 7.47 2.39
C MET A 130 -6.07 8.30 1.18
N ILE A 131 -5.80 7.78 -0.01
CA ILE A 131 -6.27 8.36 -1.27
C ILE A 131 -7.75 8.08 -1.40
N LYS A 132 -8.54 9.15 -1.33
CA LYS A 132 -9.99 9.14 -1.48
C LYS A 132 -10.36 9.42 -2.93
N PHE A 133 -10.12 8.45 -3.80
CA PHE A 133 -10.38 8.58 -5.24
C PHE A 133 -11.85 8.86 -5.60
N TRP A 134 -12.79 8.68 -4.66
CA TRP A 134 -14.20 9.02 -4.80
C TRP A 134 -14.52 10.51 -4.53
N GLU A 135 -13.57 11.29 -4.02
CA GLU A 135 -13.71 12.74 -3.84
C GLU A 135 -13.16 13.49 -5.06
N ARG A 136 -13.67 14.70 -5.33
CA ARG A 136 -13.28 15.50 -6.52
C ARG A 136 -11.77 15.77 -6.62
N GLU A 137 -11.07 15.81 -5.49
CA GLU A 137 -9.62 16.05 -5.42
C GLU A 137 -8.79 14.76 -5.52
N GLY A 138 -9.40 13.59 -5.29
CA GLY A 138 -8.71 12.29 -5.28
C GLY A 138 -8.06 11.92 -6.61
N ASP A 139 -8.59 12.45 -7.71
CA ASP A 139 -8.03 12.34 -9.06
C ASP A 139 -6.63 12.95 -9.17
N SER A 140 -6.32 14.01 -8.42
CA SER A 140 -4.99 14.61 -8.40
C SER A 140 -4.01 13.74 -7.62
N ASP A 141 -4.47 13.13 -6.53
CA ASP A 141 -3.64 12.27 -5.68
C ASP A 141 -3.26 10.96 -6.37
N LEU A 142 -4.17 10.38 -7.15
CA LEU A 142 -3.87 9.21 -7.97
C LEU A 142 -2.84 9.47 -9.07
N ARG A 143 -2.61 10.72 -9.49
CA ARG A 143 -1.68 11.05 -10.59
C ARG A 143 -0.23 11.25 -10.13
N LYS A 144 0.08 10.95 -8.86
CA LYS A 144 1.42 11.07 -8.27
C LYS A 144 2.33 9.92 -8.76
N GLY A 145 3.52 10.26 -9.27
CA GLY A 145 4.46 9.26 -9.78
C GLY A 145 5.00 8.28 -8.74
N LYS A 146 4.96 8.63 -7.45
CA LYS A 146 5.33 7.73 -6.35
C LYS A 146 4.48 6.46 -6.31
N LEU A 147 3.27 6.49 -6.88
CA LEU A 147 2.32 5.37 -6.87
C LEU A 147 2.59 4.32 -7.95
N VAL A 148 3.53 4.56 -8.87
CA VAL A 148 3.86 3.59 -9.92
C VAL A 148 4.58 2.38 -9.33
N TYR A 149 3.92 1.23 -9.42
CA TYR A 149 4.44 -0.09 -9.08
C TYR A 149 5.10 -0.73 -10.30
N SER A 150 6.33 -1.21 -10.14
CA SER A 150 7.19 -1.75 -11.19
C SER A 150 8.24 -2.68 -10.60
#